data_AF-A0A6U3RNQ7-F1
#
_entry.id   AF-A0A6U3RNQ7-F1
#
_cell.length_a   1.000
_cell.length_b   1.000
_cell.length_c   1.000
_cell.angle_alpha   90.00
_cell.angle_beta   90.00
_cell.angle_gamma   90.00
#
_symmetry.space_group_name_H-M   'P 1'
#
loop_
_entity.id
_entity.type
_entity.pdbx_description
1 polymer ?
#
loop_
_entity_poly.entity_id
_entity_poly.type
_entity_poly.pdbx_seq_one_letter_code
_entity_poly.pdbx_strand_id
1 'polypeptide(L)'
;NFSRNPKMDTAKITEKCARAIPLNSPSELRQMQTILIKIIDNILNEPSQPKFRSLRLGNKVLRTKLFERHGAKEAITLLGFENQVVEGSLVLPPEADLGTLNETRAWLEEQFVAALSMQRTTAQACAESIIQVRLPKGITHRCAFYAQEPLGAVHKYLESCILHQSPDQLADSGENDGGRSAWRLMEHGRGEPFSAESLQISLQDLGLVPRATLVVVMDPSLSSSEPAETAGSTAEGAREARRLREETERRRQRAMKLERQRKEVERAAERERVLSDFAADRDDRRARKTVTNQSADSITGVQQTEGMHSASAIEDEAGGSGVSEDQSAARS
;
A
#
# COMPACT_ATOMS: atom_id res chain seq x y z
N ASN A 1 3.78 15.47 -0.53
CA ASN A 1 3.74 16.32 -1.74
C ASN A 1 2.94 15.65 -2.84
N PHE A 2 1.61 15.67 -2.74
CA PHE A 2 0.72 15.43 -3.88
C PHE A 2 0.10 16.80 -4.21
N SER A 3 0.90 17.67 -4.84
CA SER A 3 0.44 18.96 -5.35
C SER A 3 -0.47 18.71 -6.55
N ARG A 4 -1.50 19.54 -6.72
CA ARG A 4 -2.50 19.55 -7.80
C ARG A 4 -1.88 19.12 -9.14
N ASN A 5 -2.02 17.85 -9.51
CA ASN A 5 -1.55 17.36 -10.80
C ASN A 5 -2.65 17.64 -11.83
N PRO A 6 -2.32 18.12 -13.04
CA PRO A 6 -3.27 18.23 -14.14
C PRO A 6 -3.91 16.85 -14.33
N LYS A 7 -5.25 16.82 -14.39
CA LYS A 7 -6.12 15.63 -14.51
C LYS A 7 -5.33 14.44 -15.03
N MET A 8 -4.86 13.61 -14.11
CA MET A 8 -4.10 12.42 -14.46
C MET A 8 -5.00 11.63 -15.42
N ASP A 9 -4.48 11.30 -16.60
CA ASP A 9 -5.25 10.69 -17.68
C ASP A 9 -6.04 9.49 -17.14
N THR A 10 -7.38 9.60 -17.17
CA THR A 10 -8.30 8.60 -16.61
C THR A 10 -7.97 7.22 -17.16
N ALA A 11 -7.60 7.10 -18.44
CA ALA A 11 -7.22 5.84 -19.05
C ALA A 11 -6.02 5.18 -18.36
N LYS A 12 -5.02 5.98 -17.95
CA LYS A 12 -3.83 5.48 -17.22
C LYS A 12 -4.18 5.04 -15.81
N ILE A 13 -5.05 5.78 -15.11
CA ILE A 13 -5.51 5.36 -13.78
C ILE A 13 -6.30 4.05 -13.89
N THR A 14 -7.20 3.94 -14.87
CA THR A 14 -7.99 2.74 -15.14
C THR A 14 -7.09 1.55 -15.42
N GLU A 15 -6.12 1.69 -16.32
CA GLU A 15 -5.16 0.63 -16.63
C GLU A 15 -4.36 0.23 -15.37
N LYS A 16 -3.84 1.21 -14.62
CA LYS A 16 -3.11 0.94 -13.37
C LYS A 16 -3.96 0.23 -12.32
N CYS A 17 -5.22 0.61 -12.19
CA CYS A 17 -6.18 0.00 -11.27
C CYS A 17 -6.43 -1.47 -11.66
N ALA A 18 -6.74 -1.73 -12.93
CA ALA A 18 -6.98 -3.06 -13.48
C ALA A 18 -5.79 -4.01 -13.24
N ARG A 19 -4.55 -3.52 -13.39
CA ARG A 19 -3.33 -4.30 -13.16
C ARG A 19 -3.01 -4.52 -11.69
N ALA A 20 -3.56 -3.71 -10.78
CA ALA A 20 -3.25 -3.78 -9.36
C ALA A 20 -4.27 -4.61 -8.57
N ILE A 21 -5.55 -4.61 -8.95
CA ILE A 21 -6.62 -5.37 -8.28
C ILE A 21 -6.23 -6.86 -8.13
N PRO A 22 -5.82 -7.60 -9.19
CA PRO A 22 -5.54 -9.03 -9.09
C PRO A 22 -4.32 -9.39 -8.22
N LEU A 23 -3.54 -8.42 -7.75
CA LEU A 23 -2.41 -8.66 -6.84
C LEU A 23 -2.84 -9.00 -5.41
N ASN A 24 -4.10 -8.76 -5.06
CA ASN A 24 -4.64 -9.10 -3.75
C ASN A 24 -5.09 -10.57 -3.70
N SER A 25 -5.10 -11.16 -2.51
CA SER A 25 -5.70 -12.49 -2.31
C SER A 25 -7.23 -12.46 -2.48
N PRO A 26 -7.89 -13.61 -2.73
CA PRO A 26 -9.35 -13.66 -2.89
C PRO A 26 -10.15 -13.08 -1.71
N SER A 27 -9.67 -13.31 -0.48
CA SER A 27 -10.31 -12.78 0.73
C SER A 27 -10.20 -11.25 0.81
N GLU A 28 -9.03 -10.73 0.51
CA GLU A 28 -8.76 -9.29 0.50
C GLU A 28 -9.55 -8.58 -0.60
N LEU A 29 -9.65 -9.19 -1.78
CA LEU A 29 -10.47 -8.68 -2.88
C LEU A 29 -11.94 -8.57 -2.50
N ARG A 30 -12.52 -9.62 -1.91
CA ARG A 30 -13.92 -9.59 -1.45
C ARG A 30 -14.15 -8.49 -0.42
N GLN A 31 -13.24 -8.32 0.53
CA GLN A 31 -13.33 -7.23 1.52
C GLN A 31 -13.24 -5.85 0.89
N MET A 32 -12.28 -5.65 -0.02
CA MET A 32 -12.10 -4.41 -0.76
C MET A 32 -13.35 -4.08 -1.60
N GLN A 33 -13.89 -5.06 -2.33
CA GLN A 33 -15.12 -4.96 -3.10
C GLN A 33 -16.29 -4.52 -2.20
N THR A 34 -16.56 -5.24 -1.11
CA THR A 34 -17.67 -4.90 -0.19
C THR A 34 -17.57 -3.45 0.32
N ILE A 35 -16.38 -3.00 0.67
CA ILE A 35 -16.19 -1.63 1.18
C ILE A 35 -16.40 -0.59 0.07
N LEU A 36 -15.80 -0.78 -1.11
CA LEU A 36 -15.94 0.16 -2.22
C LEU A 36 -17.39 0.28 -2.70
N ILE A 37 -18.07 -0.84 -2.90
CA ILE A 37 -19.47 -0.84 -3.31
C ILE A 37 -20.34 -0.16 -2.25
N LYS A 38 -20.11 -0.42 -0.96
CA LYS A 38 -20.82 0.27 0.12
C LYS A 38 -20.57 1.78 0.15
N ILE A 39 -19.35 2.23 -0.13
CA ILE A 39 -19.05 3.68 -0.23
C ILE A 39 -19.87 4.29 -1.36
N ILE A 40 -19.87 3.65 -2.53
CA ILE A 40 -20.59 4.12 -3.72
C ILE A 40 -22.10 4.14 -3.47
N ASP A 41 -22.67 3.04 -2.95
CA ASP A 41 -24.09 2.93 -2.67
C ASP A 41 -24.56 4.00 -1.68
N ASN A 42 -23.79 4.28 -0.62
CA ASN A 42 -24.14 5.34 0.32
C ASN A 42 -24.23 6.72 -0.36
N ILE A 43 -23.32 7.01 -1.30
CA ILE A 43 -23.29 8.28 -2.03
C ILE A 43 -24.45 8.35 -3.04
N LEU A 44 -24.72 7.27 -3.76
CA LEU A 44 -25.82 7.23 -4.74
C LEU A 44 -27.19 7.33 -4.06
N ASN A 45 -27.36 6.73 -2.88
CA ASN A 45 -28.61 6.76 -2.13
C ASN A 45 -28.85 8.10 -1.41
N GLU A 46 -27.81 8.72 -0.87
CA GLU A 46 -27.90 9.99 -0.14
C GLU A 46 -26.85 11.02 -0.64
N PRO A 47 -26.98 11.50 -1.90
CA PRO A 47 -25.93 12.29 -2.56
C PRO A 47 -25.67 13.65 -1.92
N SER A 48 -26.67 14.21 -1.22
CA SER A 48 -26.54 15.50 -0.54
C SER A 48 -25.85 15.38 0.82
N GLN A 49 -25.59 14.17 1.31
CA GLN A 49 -25.09 13.97 2.66
C GLN A 49 -23.56 14.03 2.72
N PRO A 50 -22.95 15.06 3.34
CA PRO A 50 -21.49 15.27 3.27
C PRO A 50 -20.68 14.15 3.92
N LYS A 51 -21.26 13.45 4.91
CA LYS A 51 -20.58 12.36 5.64
C LYS A 51 -20.23 11.17 4.74
N PHE A 52 -21.00 10.92 3.67
CA PHE A 52 -20.73 9.83 2.72
C PHE A 52 -19.73 10.22 1.63
N ARG A 53 -19.55 11.53 1.40
CA ARG A 53 -18.56 12.07 0.46
C ARG A 53 -17.18 12.28 1.09
N SER A 54 -16.96 11.85 2.34
CA SER A 54 -15.67 12.01 3.03
C SER A 54 -15.16 10.69 3.60
N LEU A 55 -13.93 10.33 3.25
CA LEU A 55 -13.23 9.13 3.72
C LEU A 55 -12.02 9.54 4.57
N ARG A 56 -12.11 9.31 5.88
CA ARG A 56 -11.02 9.62 6.82
C ARG A 56 -9.88 8.60 6.69
N LEU A 57 -8.66 9.06 6.38
CA LEU A 57 -7.48 8.18 6.26
C LEU A 57 -7.12 7.52 7.60
N GLY A 58 -7.46 8.16 8.72
CA GLY A 58 -7.27 7.62 10.08
C GLY A 58 -8.25 6.51 10.47
N ASN A 59 -9.30 6.24 9.68
CA ASN A 59 -10.24 5.17 9.99
C ASN A 59 -9.54 3.80 9.88
N LYS A 60 -9.44 3.07 11.00
CA LYS A 60 -8.73 1.78 11.06
C LYS A 60 -9.25 0.75 10.05
N VAL A 61 -10.56 0.70 9.85
CA VAL A 61 -11.19 -0.25 8.90
C VAL A 61 -10.83 0.13 7.47
N LEU A 62 -11.01 1.38 7.08
CA LEU A 62 -10.64 1.84 5.73
C LEU A 62 -9.14 1.68 5.47
N ARG A 63 -8.29 2.02 6.45
CA ARG A 63 -6.84 1.87 6.32
C ARG A 63 -6.44 0.42 6.06
N THR A 64 -6.83 -0.48 6.96
CA THR A 64 -6.36 -1.87 6.92
C THR A 64 -7.02 -2.70 5.82
N LYS A 65 -8.30 -2.44 5.51
CA LYS A 65 -9.08 -3.26 4.57
C LYS A 65 -9.24 -2.65 3.18
N LEU A 66 -8.97 -1.36 3.01
CA LEU A 66 -9.09 -0.67 1.72
C LEU A 66 -7.77 0.00 1.31
N PHE A 67 -7.29 1.02 2.02
CA PHE A 67 -6.17 1.85 1.54
C PHE A 67 -4.83 1.10 1.42
N GLU A 68 -4.62 0.05 2.22
CA GLU A 68 -3.42 -0.80 2.15
C GLU A 68 -3.51 -1.88 1.05
N ARG A 69 -4.64 -1.98 0.32
CA ARG A 69 -4.85 -2.96 -0.75
C ARG A 69 -4.34 -2.45 -2.09
N HIS A 70 -3.85 -3.36 -2.92
CA HIS A 70 -3.38 -3.02 -4.26
C HIS A 70 -4.54 -2.54 -5.13
N GLY A 71 -4.38 -1.39 -5.79
CA GLY A 71 -5.38 -0.79 -6.67
C GLY A 71 -6.45 0.04 -5.96
N ALA A 72 -6.50 0.05 -4.63
CA ALA A 72 -7.54 0.79 -3.90
C ALA A 72 -7.43 2.31 -4.10
N LYS A 73 -6.20 2.85 -4.08
CA LYS A 73 -5.99 4.29 -4.28
C LYS A 73 -6.42 4.72 -5.68
N GLU A 74 -6.06 3.94 -6.69
CA GLU A 74 -6.48 4.15 -8.08
C GLU A 74 -7.99 4.07 -8.21
N ALA A 75 -8.64 3.04 -7.64
CA ALA A 75 -10.09 2.90 -7.63
C ALA A 75 -10.78 4.13 -6.99
N ILE A 76 -10.31 4.58 -5.83
CA ILE A 76 -10.86 5.76 -5.15
C ILE A 76 -10.66 7.04 -5.99
N THR A 77 -9.53 7.15 -6.70
CA THR A 77 -9.26 8.27 -7.61
C THR A 77 -10.22 8.24 -8.81
N LEU A 78 -10.51 7.07 -9.38
CA LEU A 78 -11.49 6.90 -10.46
C LEU A 78 -12.91 7.28 -10.03
N LEU A 79 -13.26 7.01 -8.77
CA LEU A 79 -14.52 7.46 -8.17
C LEU A 79 -14.60 8.99 -7.99
N GLY A 80 -13.53 9.73 -8.26
CA GLY A 80 -13.49 11.20 -8.18
C GLY A 80 -13.14 11.75 -6.81
N PHE A 81 -12.69 10.91 -5.87
CA PHE A 81 -12.23 11.40 -4.57
C PHE A 81 -10.88 12.10 -4.68
N GLU A 82 -10.77 13.25 -4.03
CA GLU A 82 -9.57 14.08 -4.02
C GLU A 82 -8.95 14.16 -2.62
N ASN A 83 -7.62 14.36 -2.55
CA ASN A 83 -6.93 14.56 -1.28
C ASN A 83 -7.21 15.96 -0.73
N GLN A 84 -7.90 16.05 0.42
CA GLN A 84 -7.92 17.28 1.20
C GLN A 84 -6.75 17.28 2.21
N VAL A 85 -5.73 18.09 1.89
CA VAL A 85 -4.48 18.19 2.66
C VAL A 85 -4.73 18.67 4.10
N VAL A 86 -5.79 19.44 4.34
CA VAL A 86 -6.06 20.09 5.64
C VAL A 86 -6.61 19.12 6.69
N GLU A 87 -7.33 18.07 6.28
CA GLU A 87 -8.07 17.20 7.22
C GLU A 87 -7.68 15.71 7.15
N GLY A 88 -6.63 15.37 6.39
CA GLY A 88 -6.19 13.97 6.25
C GLY A 88 -7.32 13.04 5.77
N SER A 89 -8.19 13.57 4.90
CA SER A 89 -9.38 12.88 4.41
C SER A 89 -9.43 12.98 2.88
N LEU A 90 -10.00 11.97 2.25
CA LEU A 90 -10.35 12.00 0.83
C LEU A 90 -11.78 12.48 0.70
N VAL A 91 -12.03 13.48 -0.13
CA VAL A 91 -13.37 14.06 -0.30
C VAL A 91 -13.79 13.98 -1.75
N LEU A 92 -15.01 13.50 -1.98
CA LEU A 92 -15.69 13.57 -3.27
C LEU A 92 -16.34 14.96 -3.40
N PRO A 93 -15.93 15.79 -4.37
CA PRO A 93 -16.49 17.12 -4.54
C PRO A 93 -18.02 17.08 -4.72
N PRO A 94 -18.79 18.07 -4.23
CA PRO A 94 -20.25 18.09 -4.39
C PRO A 94 -20.67 18.10 -5.86
N GLU A 95 -19.87 18.68 -6.74
CA GLU A 95 -20.04 18.75 -8.20
C GLU A 95 -19.64 17.47 -8.95
N ALA A 96 -19.17 16.43 -8.25
CA ALA A 96 -18.79 15.17 -8.89
C ALA A 96 -20.00 14.53 -9.59
N ASP A 97 -19.77 14.08 -10.84
CA ASP A 97 -20.80 13.44 -11.65
C ASP A 97 -21.14 12.04 -11.11
N LEU A 98 -22.40 11.87 -10.68
CA LEU A 98 -22.92 10.61 -10.18
C LEU A 98 -23.08 9.56 -11.29
N GLY A 99 -23.22 9.98 -12.56
CA GLY A 99 -23.23 9.08 -13.71
C GLY A 99 -21.90 8.35 -13.85
N THR A 100 -20.80 9.11 -13.92
CA THR A 100 -19.42 8.60 -13.89
C THR A 100 -19.16 7.70 -12.68
N LEU A 101 -19.69 8.05 -11.50
CA LEU A 101 -19.56 7.22 -10.29
C LEU A 101 -20.21 5.84 -10.46
N ASN A 102 -21.40 5.79 -11.05
CA ASN A 102 -22.13 4.54 -11.30
C ASN A 102 -21.49 3.71 -12.43
N GLU A 103 -20.97 4.34 -13.47
CA GLU A 103 -20.20 3.65 -14.51
C GLU A 103 -18.92 3.03 -13.94
N THR A 104 -18.20 3.78 -13.09
CA THR A 104 -16.99 3.29 -12.41
C THR A 104 -17.32 2.13 -11.47
N ARG A 105 -18.50 2.16 -10.82
CA ARG A 105 -18.99 1.03 -10.02
C ARG A 105 -19.13 -0.24 -10.86
N ALA A 106 -19.86 -0.17 -11.97
CA ALA A 106 -20.09 -1.31 -12.84
C ALA A 106 -18.76 -1.88 -13.36
N TRP A 107 -17.85 -1.00 -13.78
CA TRP A 107 -16.51 -1.38 -14.19
C TRP A 107 -15.73 -2.07 -13.05
N LEU A 108 -15.74 -1.54 -11.83
CA LEU A 108 -15.08 -2.17 -10.68
C LEU A 108 -15.65 -3.55 -10.37
N GLU A 109 -16.97 -3.71 -10.41
CA GLU A 109 -17.63 -5.00 -10.20
C GLU A 109 -17.15 -6.03 -11.24
N GLU A 110 -17.09 -5.65 -12.52
CA GLU A 110 -16.53 -6.49 -13.58
C GLU A 110 -15.07 -6.86 -13.30
N GLN A 111 -14.23 -5.90 -12.90
CA GLN A 111 -12.83 -6.17 -12.56
C GLN A 111 -12.68 -7.14 -11.37
N PHE A 112 -13.51 -7.02 -10.34
CA PHE A 112 -13.49 -7.94 -9.21
C PHE A 112 -13.91 -9.35 -9.62
N VAL A 113 -14.96 -9.47 -10.44
CA VAL A 113 -15.42 -10.76 -10.96
C VAL A 113 -14.33 -11.41 -11.81
N ALA A 114 -13.72 -10.67 -12.72
CA ALA A 114 -12.61 -11.14 -13.54
C ALA A 114 -11.42 -11.59 -12.69
N ALA A 115 -11.01 -10.79 -11.70
CA ALA A 115 -9.90 -11.16 -10.81
C ALA A 115 -10.21 -12.41 -9.98
N LEU A 116 -11.45 -12.56 -9.49
CA LEU A 116 -11.84 -13.73 -8.70
C LEU A 116 -11.97 -15.00 -9.53
N SER A 117 -12.26 -14.90 -10.84
CA SER A 117 -12.34 -16.05 -11.74
C SER A 117 -10.96 -16.58 -12.18
N MET A 118 -9.92 -15.74 -12.15
CA MET A 118 -8.53 -16.08 -12.47
C MET A 118 -7.83 -16.98 -11.41
N GLN A 119 -8.54 -17.50 -10.40
CA GLN A 119 -7.95 -18.35 -9.36
C GLN A 119 -7.40 -19.67 -9.93
N ARG A 120 -6.13 -19.65 -10.34
CA ARG A 120 -5.50 -20.85 -10.90
C ARG A 120 -4.49 -21.56 -10.01
N THR A 121 -3.88 -20.92 -8.99
CA THR A 121 -2.76 -21.65 -8.34
C THR A 121 -2.25 -21.17 -6.97
N THR A 122 -2.47 -19.92 -6.52
CA THR A 122 -1.85 -19.47 -5.26
C THR A 122 -2.82 -18.80 -4.31
N ALA A 123 -2.76 -19.15 -3.02
CA ALA A 123 -3.57 -18.54 -1.97
C ALA A 123 -3.28 -17.03 -1.77
N GLN A 124 -2.19 -16.52 -2.37
CA GLN A 124 -1.66 -15.18 -2.11
C GLN A 124 -2.14 -14.10 -3.10
N ALA A 125 -2.56 -14.47 -4.32
CA ALA A 125 -2.97 -13.50 -5.34
C ALA A 125 -3.90 -14.12 -6.39
N CYS A 126 -4.72 -13.28 -7.01
CA CYS A 126 -5.68 -13.64 -8.05
C CYS A 126 -5.11 -13.56 -9.48
N ALA A 127 -3.90 -13.04 -9.67
CA ALA A 127 -3.27 -12.91 -10.99
C ALA A 127 -2.72 -14.25 -11.52
N GLU A 128 -2.79 -14.44 -12.85
CA GLU A 128 -2.10 -15.56 -13.52
C GLU A 128 -0.58 -15.34 -13.59
N SER A 129 -0.15 -14.12 -13.90
CA SER A 129 1.25 -13.70 -13.84
C SER A 129 1.41 -12.44 -12.97
N ILE A 130 2.33 -12.49 -12.01
CA ILE A 130 2.77 -11.32 -11.25
C ILE A 130 4.16 -10.93 -11.73
N ILE A 131 4.24 -9.78 -12.38
CA ILE A 131 5.50 -9.22 -12.85
C ILE A 131 5.97 -8.17 -11.84
N GLN A 132 7.15 -8.40 -11.27
CA GLN A 132 7.86 -7.41 -10.48
C GLN A 132 8.90 -6.71 -11.35
N VAL A 133 8.73 -5.42 -11.60
CA VAL A 133 9.64 -4.63 -12.41
C VAL A 133 10.53 -3.79 -11.51
N ARG A 134 11.85 -3.99 -11.62
CA ARG A 134 12.87 -3.17 -10.97
C ARG A 134 13.27 -2.03 -11.90
N LEU A 135 12.98 -0.82 -11.47
CA LEU A 135 13.36 0.41 -12.15
C LEU A 135 14.75 0.86 -11.70
N PRO A 136 15.39 1.76 -12.46
CA PRO A 136 16.56 2.48 -11.98
C PRO A 136 16.29 3.13 -10.62
N LYS A 137 17.33 3.28 -9.79
CA LYS A 137 17.24 3.77 -8.40
C LYS A 137 16.60 2.79 -7.40
N GLY A 138 16.37 1.54 -7.80
CA GLY A 138 15.92 0.46 -6.90
C GLY A 138 14.43 0.47 -6.58
N ILE A 139 13.65 1.29 -7.29
CA ILE A 139 12.18 1.32 -7.15
C ILE A 139 11.62 0.04 -7.77
N THR A 140 10.77 -0.67 -7.03
CA THR A 140 10.08 -1.86 -7.52
C THR A 140 8.62 -1.56 -7.77
N HIS A 141 8.13 -1.92 -8.93
CA HIS A 141 6.70 -1.93 -9.26
C HIS A 141 6.20 -3.35 -9.42
N ARG A 142 4.96 -3.62 -9.01
CA ARG A 142 4.33 -4.94 -9.16
C ARG A 142 3.01 -4.76 -9.90
N CYS A 143 2.77 -5.61 -10.88
CA CYS A 143 1.57 -5.59 -11.72
C CYS A 143 1.16 -7.01 -12.12
N ALA A 144 -0.15 -7.18 -12.34
CA ALA A 144 -0.75 -8.43 -12.77
C ALA A 144 -0.97 -8.44 -14.28
N PHE A 145 -0.71 -9.59 -14.90
CA PHE A 145 -0.97 -9.86 -16.31
C PHE A 145 -1.59 -11.24 -16.49
N TYR A 146 -2.33 -11.43 -17.58
CA TYR A 146 -2.77 -12.74 -18.02
C TYR A 146 -1.60 -13.53 -18.60
N ALA A 147 -1.64 -14.85 -18.49
CA ALA A 147 -0.58 -15.72 -19.01
C ALA A 147 -0.39 -15.59 -20.53
N GLN A 148 -1.48 -15.34 -21.26
CA GLN A 148 -1.51 -15.19 -22.71
C GLN A 148 -1.16 -13.79 -23.21
N GLU A 149 -0.99 -12.82 -22.32
CA GLU A 149 -0.58 -11.48 -22.75
C GLU A 149 0.84 -11.51 -23.30
N PRO A 150 1.13 -10.75 -24.38
CA PRO A 150 2.48 -10.62 -24.89
C PRO A 150 3.35 -9.78 -23.95
N LEU A 151 4.66 -10.02 -23.94
CA LEU A 151 5.61 -9.19 -23.18
C LEU A 151 5.52 -7.70 -23.56
N GLY A 152 5.15 -7.39 -24.79
CA GLY A 152 4.89 -6.04 -25.28
C GLY A 152 3.76 -5.32 -24.53
N ALA A 153 2.79 -6.04 -23.96
CA ALA A 153 1.76 -5.45 -23.10
C ALA A 153 2.37 -4.95 -21.77
N VAL A 154 3.31 -5.71 -21.19
CA VAL A 154 4.09 -5.28 -20.02
C VAL A 154 4.88 -4.03 -20.37
N HIS A 155 5.58 -4.04 -21.52
CA HIS A 155 6.35 -2.89 -21.98
C HIS A 155 5.47 -1.63 -22.11
N LYS A 156 4.35 -1.73 -22.84
CA LYS A 156 3.41 -0.63 -23.04
C LYS A 156 2.85 -0.09 -21.73
N TYR A 157 2.51 -0.97 -20.78
CA TYR A 157 2.05 -0.58 -19.45
C TYR A 157 3.11 0.22 -18.67
N LEU A 158 4.37 -0.21 -18.71
CA LEU A 158 5.45 0.49 -18.02
C LEU A 158 5.73 1.86 -18.65
N GLU A 159 5.66 1.94 -19.97
CA GLU A 159 5.74 3.19 -20.72
C GLU A 159 4.63 4.16 -20.29
N SER A 160 3.37 3.69 -20.28
CA SER A 160 2.21 4.51 -19.95
C SER A 160 2.16 4.96 -18.49
N CYS A 161 2.52 4.07 -17.56
CA CYS A 161 2.25 4.25 -16.14
C CYS A 161 3.45 4.70 -15.31
N ILE A 162 4.68 4.37 -15.71
CA ILE A 162 5.85 4.51 -14.83
C ILE A 162 6.84 5.51 -15.38
N LEU A 163 7.18 5.40 -16.65
CA LEU A 163 8.33 6.12 -17.21
C LEU A 163 7.99 7.56 -17.64
N HIS A 164 6.71 7.92 -17.71
CA HIS A 164 6.27 9.30 -17.96
C HIS A 164 6.20 10.18 -16.69
N GLN A 165 6.57 9.67 -15.52
CA GLN A 165 6.31 10.37 -14.25
C GLN A 165 7.29 11.51 -13.88
N SER A 166 8.16 12.00 -14.77
CA SER A 166 8.81 13.29 -14.50
C SER A 166 9.40 13.98 -15.74
N PRO A 167 8.68 14.93 -16.34
CA PRO A 167 9.27 15.95 -17.20
C PRO A 167 10.32 16.78 -16.44
N ASP A 168 10.06 17.09 -15.16
CA ASP A 168 10.92 17.94 -14.32
C ASP A 168 12.29 17.34 -13.95
N GLN A 169 12.50 16.03 -14.08
CA GLN A 169 13.82 15.39 -13.87
C GLN A 169 14.63 15.20 -15.16
N LEU A 170 14.05 15.51 -16.32
CA LEU A 170 14.73 15.52 -17.62
C LEU A 170 14.83 16.92 -18.25
N ALA A 171 14.15 17.93 -17.68
CA ALA A 171 14.13 19.30 -18.20
C ALA A 171 15.46 20.08 -18.11
N ASP A 172 16.52 19.51 -17.51
CA ASP A 172 17.84 20.16 -17.46
C ASP A 172 18.76 19.74 -18.62
N SER A 173 18.32 18.81 -19.48
CA SER A 173 18.92 18.58 -20.80
C SER A 173 18.03 19.23 -21.85
N GLY A 174 18.26 20.52 -22.09
CA GLY A 174 17.56 21.25 -23.14
C GLY A 174 17.86 20.65 -24.50
N GLU A 175 16.94 19.84 -25.03
CA GLU A 175 16.54 19.80 -26.44
C GLU A 175 15.33 18.87 -26.59
N ASN A 176 14.21 19.46 -27.03
CA ASN A 176 12.96 18.80 -27.36
C ASN A 176 13.11 18.03 -28.68
N ASP A 177 13.86 16.93 -28.67
CA ASP A 177 13.62 15.90 -29.66
C ASP A 177 12.77 14.80 -29.02
N GLY A 178 11.87 14.21 -29.80
CA GLY A 178 10.90 13.20 -29.37
C GLY A 178 11.53 11.85 -28.98
N GLY A 179 12.69 11.90 -28.33
CA GLY A 179 13.47 10.78 -27.82
C GLY A 179 12.65 9.98 -26.83
N ARG A 180 11.92 8.99 -27.36
CA ARG A 180 11.43 7.87 -26.56
C ARG A 180 12.60 7.40 -25.74
N SER A 181 12.48 7.47 -24.42
CA SER A 181 13.53 7.01 -23.52
C SER A 181 13.91 5.59 -23.93
N ALA A 182 15.16 5.37 -24.28
CA ALA A 182 15.60 4.08 -24.74
C ALA A 182 15.86 3.17 -23.56
N TRP A 183 14.87 2.36 -23.23
CA TRP A 183 14.98 1.34 -22.21
C TRP A 183 14.55 0.01 -22.79
N ARG A 184 15.10 -1.08 -22.24
CA ARG A 184 14.74 -2.45 -22.60
C ARG A 184 14.40 -3.23 -21.34
N LEU A 185 13.54 -4.23 -21.49
CA LEU A 185 13.24 -5.18 -20.43
C LEU A 185 14.25 -6.31 -20.45
N MET A 186 14.66 -6.73 -19.26
CA MET A 186 15.53 -7.88 -19.07
C MET A 186 14.97 -8.72 -17.93
N GLU A 187 14.97 -10.04 -18.05
CA GLU A 187 14.64 -10.90 -16.92
C GLU A 187 15.77 -10.87 -15.88
N HIS A 188 15.43 -10.82 -14.60
CA HIS A 188 16.44 -10.78 -13.54
C HIS A 188 17.29 -12.06 -13.54
N GLY A 189 18.60 -11.90 -13.68
CA GLY A 189 19.55 -13.02 -13.77
C GLY A 189 19.84 -13.46 -15.20
N ARG A 190 19.07 -13.00 -16.19
CA ARG A 190 19.41 -13.14 -17.61
C ARG A 190 20.47 -12.10 -17.98
N GLY A 191 21.44 -12.49 -18.81
CA GLY A 191 22.56 -11.63 -19.21
C GLY A 191 22.21 -10.60 -20.29
N GLU A 192 21.09 -10.77 -20.99
CA GLU A 192 20.71 -9.96 -22.14
C GLU A 192 19.25 -9.49 -22.07
N PRO A 193 18.95 -8.24 -22.48
CA PRO A 193 17.59 -7.75 -22.62
C PRO A 193 16.79 -8.54 -23.66
N PHE A 194 15.47 -8.55 -23.51
CA PHE A 194 14.56 -9.12 -24.48
C PHE A 194 14.69 -8.42 -25.85
N SER A 195 14.63 -9.20 -26.92
CA SER A 195 14.61 -8.71 -28.30
C SER A 195 13.25 -8.09 -28.65
N ALA A 196 13.18 -7.33 -29.75
CA ALA A 196 11.92 -6.79 -30.25
C ALA A 196 10.91 -7.91 -30.60
N GLU A 197 11.39 -9.05 -31.11
CA GLU A 197 10.56 -10.22 -31.41
C GLU A 197 9.96 -10.83 -30.13
N SER A 198 10.73 -10.83 -29.03
CA SER A 198 10.26 -11.32 -27.73
C SER A 198 9.07 -10.52 -27.20
N LEU A 199 8.90 -9.26 -27.61
CA LEU A 199 7.76 -8.44 -27.22
C LEU A 199 6.43 -8.97 -27.79
N GLN A 200 6.45 -9.83 -28.81
CA GLN A 200 5.25 -10.45 -29.37
C GLN A 200 4.94 -11.83 -28.76
N ILE A 201 5.86 -12.39 -27.97
CA ILE A 201 5.71 -13.71 -27.35
C ILE A 201 4.92 -13.57 -26.05
N SER A 202 4.03 -14.54 -25.78
CA SER A 202 3.22 -14.57 -24.57
C SER A 202 4.09 -14.73 -23.31
N LEU A 203 3.61 -14.21 -22.17
CA LEU A 203 4.30 -14.37 -20.88
C LEU A 203 4.45 -15.85 -20.50
N GLN A 204 3.47 -16.69 -20.86
CA GLN A 204 3.53 -18.13 -20.63
C GLN A 204 4.64 -18.79 -21.45
N ASP A 205 4.73 -18.50 -22.74
CA ASP A 205 5.72 -19.11 -23.64
C ASP A 205 7.14 -18.62 -23.32
N LEU A 206 7.27 -17.41 -22.75
CA LEU A 206 8.53 -16.90 -22.22
C LEU A 206 8.90 -17.47 -20.84
N GLY A 207 8.04 -18.26 -20.19
CA GLY A 207 8.28 -18.82 -18.86
C GLY A 207 8.17 -17.78 -17.73
N LEU A 208 7.47 -16.66 -17.94
CA LEU A 208 7.30 -15.56 -16.98
C LEU A 208 6.07 -15.74 -16.07
N VAL A 209 5.52 -16.95 -16.00
CA VAL A 209 4.34 -17.35 -15.22
C VAL A 209 4.78 -18.38 -14.16
N PRO A 210 4.25 -18.35 -12.92
CA PRO A 210 3.25 -17.41 -12.40
C PRO A 210 3.84 -16.11 -11.86
N ARG A 211 5.17 -16.03 -11.73
CA ARG A 211 5.86 -14.85 -11.21
C ARG A 211 7.18 -14.67 -11.93
N ALA A 212 7.48 -13.43 -12.32
CA ALA A 212 8.79 -13.08 -12.85
C ALA A 212 9.27 -11.74 -12.29
N THR A 213 10.58 -11.57 -12.19
CA THR A 213 11.18 -10.26 -11.90
C THR A 213 11.87 -9.75 -13.15
N LEU A 214 11.42 -8.61 -13.65
CA LEU A 214 12.05 -7.91 -14.76
C LEU A 214 12.86 -6.73 -14.24
N VAL A 215 13.90 -6.36 -14.98
CA VAL A 215 14.76 -5.20 -14.74
C VAL A 215 14.65 -4.31 -15.96
N VAL A 216 14.39 -3.02 -15.72
CA VAL A 216 14.47 -2.00 -16.76
C VAL A 216 15.92 -1.58 -16.90
N VAL A 217 16.50 -1.83 -18.07
CA VAL A 217 17.87 -1.45 -18.42
C VAL A 217 17.81 -0.25 -19.34
N MET A 218 18.50 0.84 -18.99
CA MET A 218 18.65 2.00 -19.87
C MET A 218 19.66 1.64 -20.95
N ASP A 219 19.29 1.85 -22.21
CA ASP A 219 20.16 1.59 -23.35
C ASP A 219 20.75 2.91 -23.87
N PRO A 220 22.01 3.23 -23.53
CA PRO A 220 22.64 4.46 -23.97
C PRO A 220 22.92 4.47 -25.48
N SER A 221 22.93 3.32 -26.15
CA SER A 221 23.19 3.26 -27.60
C SER A 221 22.03 3.79 -28.44
N LEU A 222 20.84 3.80 -27.87
CA LEU A 222 19.61 4.24 -28.50
C LEU A 222 19.26 5.70 -28.16
N SER A 223 20.01 6.35 -27.26
CA SER A 223 19.88 7.80 -26.98
C SER A 223 20.75 8.65 -27.90
N SER A 224 21.14 8.14 -29.07
CA SER A 224 21.98 8.84 -30.03
C SER A 224 21.18 9.93 -30.76
N SER A 225 20.99 11.08 -30.11
CA SER A 225 21.22 12.32 -30.84
C SER A 225 22.72 12.37 -31.11
N GLU A 226 23.11 12.45 -32.38
CA GLU A 226 24.50 12.67 -32.74
C GLU A 226 24.99 13.92 -31.99
N PRO A 227 26.06 13.84 -31.19
CA PRO A 227 26.61 15.03 -30.57
C PRO A 227 27.11 15.93 -31.70
N ALA A 228 26.41 17.03 -31.94
CA ALA A 228 26.94 18.13 -32.73
C ALA A 228 28.34 18.44 -32.19
N GLU A 229 29.35 18.32 -33.04
CA GLU A 229 30.76 18.50 -32.72
C GLU A 229 31.02 19.92 -32.16
N THR A 230 30.76 20.12 -30.87
CA THR A 230 31.33 21.22 -30.11
C THR A 230 32.43 20.65 -29.25
N ALA A 231 33.53 20.32 -29.93
CA ALA A 231 34.81 20.02 -29.32
C ALA A 231 35.29 21.27 -28.55
N GLY A 232 34.96 21.30 -27.26
CA GLY A 232 35.33 22.38 -26.35
C GLY A 232 35.14 22.00 -24.89
N SER A 233 35.44 20.74 -24.52
CA SER A 233 35.52 20.33 -23.11
C SER A 233 36.71 21.02 -22.46
N THR A 234 36.49 22.22 -21.93
CA THR A 234 37.47 22.91 -21.10
C THR A 234 37.63 22.11 -19.80
N ALA A 235 38.87 21.95 -19.33
CA ALA A 235 39.19 21.33 -18.03
C ALA A 235 38.45 22.00 -16.85
N GLU A 236 37.85 23.16 -17.10
CA GLU A 236 37.01 23.94 -16.19
C GLU A 236 35.65 23.29 -15.93
N GLY A 237 34.97 22.75 -16.95
CA GLY A 237 33.68 22.06 -16.78
C GLY A 237 33.81 20.79 -15.92
N ALA A 238 34.91 20.05 -16.07
CA ALA A 238 35.21 18.89 -15.23
C ALA A 238 35.47 19.28 -13.75
N ARG A 239 36.09 20.44 -13.51
CA ARG A 239 36.32 20.97 -12.15
C ARG A 239 35.02 21.45 -11.51
N GLU A 240 34.15 22.10 -12.28
CA GLU A 240 32.86 22.58 -11.81
C GLU A 240 31.92 21.42 -11.47
N ALA A 241 31.82 20.41 -12.34
CA ALA A 241 31.05 19.20 -12.07
C ALA A 241 31.53 18.47 -10.80
N ARG A 242 32.85 18.46 -10.54
CA ARG A 242 33.40 17.89 -9.29
C ARG A 242 33.00 18.70 -8.06
N ARG A 243 33.06 20.03 -8.12
CA ARG A 243 32.61 20.91 -7.02
C ARG A 243 31.14 20.71 -6.70
N LEU A 244 30.29 20.63 -7.72
CA LEU A 244 28.85 20.43 -7.54
C LEU A 244 28.54 19.08 -6.87
N ARG A 245 29.25 18.01 -7.26
CA ARG A 245 29.13 16.68 -6.62
C ARG A 245 29.59 16.69 -5.16
N GLU A 246 30.70 17.35 -4.86
CA GLU A 246 31.21 17.48 -3.48
C GLU A 246 30.25 18.30 -2.60
N GLU A 247 29.61 19.34 -3.15
CA GLU A 247 28.62 20.15 -2.45
C GLU A 247 27.31 19.38 -2.18
N THR A 248 26.81 18.65 -3.19
CA THR A 248 25.61 17.82 -3.01
C THR A 248 25.82 16.73 -1.97
N GLU A 249 27.00 16.09 -1.95
CA GLU A 249 27.34 15.10 -0.94
C GLU A 249 27.43 15.71 0.47
N ARG A 250 28.06 16.89 0.62
CA ARG A 250 28.06 17.62 1.90
C ARG A 250 26.65 17.97 2.38
N ARG A 251 25.76 18.37 1.47
CA ARG A 251 24.36 18.67 1.79
C ARG A 251 23.62 17.42 2.26
N ARG A 252 23.86 16.26 1.62
CA ARG A 252 23.30 14.96 2.02
C ARG A 252 23.79 14.53 3.40
N GLN A 253 25.07 14.68 3.69
CA GLN A 253 25.65 14.34 5.00
C GLN A 253 25.09 15.22 6.12
N ARG A 254 24.93 16.53 5.88
CA ARG A 254 24.29 17.44 6.85
C ARG A 254 22.83 17.07 7.11
N ALA A 255 22.07 16.75 6.06
CA ALA A 255 20.68 16.32 6.20
C ALA A 255 20.56 15.02 7.03
N MET A 256 21.42 14.04 6.74
CA MET A 256 21.44 12.77 7.49
C MET A 256 21.80 12.98 8.97
N LYS A 257 22.76 13.87 9.27
CA LYS A 257 23.13 14.22 10.66
C LYS A 257 21.98 14.88 11.42
N LEU A 258 21.27 15.79 10.76
CA LEU A 258 20.12 16.49 11.34
C LEU A 258 18.94 15.54 11.59
N GLU A 259 18.69 14.61 10.67
CA GLU A 259 17.67 13.57 10.84
C GLU A 259 18.00 12.64 12.02
N ARG A 260 19.27 12.24 12.15
CA ARG A 260 19.73 11.42 13.29
C ARG A 260 19.53 12.13 14.63
N GLN A 261 19.87 13.42 14.70
CA GLN A 261 19.63 14.24 15.90
C GLN A 261 18.14 14.35 16.23
N ARG A 262 17.29 14.54 15.22
CA ARG A 262 15.83 14.61 15.42
C ARG A 262 15.27 13.30 15.98
N LYS A 263 15.68 12.15 15.43
CA LYS A 263 15.26 10.82 15.94
C LYS A 263 15.77 10.55 17.35
N GLU A 264 16.93 11.07 17.71
CA GLU A 264 17.49 10.93 19.05
C GLU A 264 16.71 11.74 20.10
N VAL A 265 16.33 12.97 19.76
CA VAL A 265 15.45 13.82 20.57
C VAL A 265 14.08 13.17 20.74
N GLU A 266 13.50 12.64 19.66
CA GLU A 266 12.20 11.94 19.70
C GLU A 266 12.24 10.69 20.60
N ARG A 267 13.28 9.86 20.48
CA ARG A 267 13.48 8.70 21.36
C ARG A 267 13.73 9.10 22.81
N ALA A 268 14.37 10.25 23.06
CA ALA A 268 14.54 10.76 24.41
C ALA A 268 13.20 11.17 25.03
N ALA A 269 12.36 11.89 24.28
CA ALA A 269 11.02 12.28 24.72
C ALA A 269 10.10 11.07 24.94
N GLU A 270 10.19 10.05 24.09
CA GLU A 270 9.44 8.80 24.28
C GLU A 270 9.86 8.06 25.54
N ARG A 271 11.17 7.96 25.80
CA ARG A 271 11.69 7.36 27.05
C ARG A 271 11.22 8.13 28.28
N GLU A 272 11.21 9.45 28.24
CA GLU A 272 10.71 10.29 29.34
C GLU A 272 9.22 10.05 29.60
N ARG A 273 8.41 9.96 28.54
CA ARG A 273 6.99 9.64 28.65
C ARG A 273 6.75 8.28 29.30
N VAL A 274 7.47 7.25 28.86
CA VAL A 274 7.37 5.90 29.42
C VAL A 274 7.77 5.89 30.90
N LEU A 275 8.84 6.59 31.27
CA LEU A 275 9.24 6.70 32.68
C LEU A 275 8.19 7.43 33.54
N SER A 276 7.53 8.45 33.00
CA SER A 276 6.42 9.14 33.67
C SER A 276 5.22 8.21 33.88
N ASP A 277 4.86 7.40 32.88
CA ASP A 277 3.75 6.44 32.99
C ASP A 277 4.03 5.37 34.06
N PHE A 278 5.28 4.88 34.15
CA PHE A 278 5.69 3.96 35.22
C PHE A 278 5.64 4.60 36.62
N ALA A 279 5.99 5.88 36.74
CA ALA A 279 5.90 6.60 38.00
C ALA A 279 4.43 6.70 38.46
N ALA A 280 3.52 7.04 37.54
CA ALA A 280 2.09 7.11 37.82
C ALA A 280 1.51 5.74 38.24
N ASP A 281 1.88 4.63 37.56
CA ASP A 281 1.43 3.28 37.97
C ASP A 281 1.93 2.91 39.36
N ARG A 282 3.18 3.27 39.70
CA ARG A 282 3.74 3.02 41.03
C ARG A 282 2.99 3.77 42.12
N ASP A 283 2.58 5.01 41.84
CA ASP A 283 1.82 5.83 42.79
C ASP A 283 0.38 5.31 42.93
N ASP A 284 -0.27 4.86 41.85
CA ASP A 284 -1.58 4.19 41.91
C ASP A 284 -1.51 2.90 42.74
N ARG A 285 -0.49 2.08 42.55
CA ARG A 285 -0.26 0.87 43.37
C ARG A 285 -0.05 1.20 44.84
N ARG A 286 0.64 2.31 45.16
CA ARG A 286 0.81 2.77 46.55
C ARG A 286 -0.53 3.21 47.14
N ALA A 287 -1.32 4.00 46.41
CA ALA A 287 -2.64 4.44 46.85
C ALA A 287 -3.57 3.26 47.14
N ARG A 288 -3.61 2.25 46.26
CA ARG A 288 -4.41 1.02 46.46
C ARG A 288 -3.99 0.26 47.72
N LYS A 289 -2.68 0.09 47.97
CA LYS A 289 -2.19 -0.58 49.19
C LYS A 289 -2.62 0.14 50.47
N THR A 290 -2.64 1.47 50.48
CA THR A 290 -3.07 2.25 51.65
C THR A 290 -4.56 2.04 51.94
N VAL A 291 -5.41 2.01 50.90
CA VAL A 291 -6.86 1.74 51.05
C VAL A 291 -7.10 0.33 51.59
N THR A 292 -6.40 -0.69 51.07
CA THR A 292 -6.56 -2.07 51.53
C THR A 292 -6.19 -2.24 53.01
N ASN A 293 -5.14 -1.56 53.48
CA ASN A 293 -4.75 -1.61 54.90
C ASN A 293 -5.77 -0.89 55.81
N GLN A 294 -6.36 0.22 55.37
CA GLN A 294 -7.41 0.92 56.15
C GLN A 294 -8.71 0.12 56.25
N SER A 295 -9.05 -0.67 55.22
CA SER A 295 -10.20 -1.59 55.26
C SER A 295 -9.96 -2.82 56.15
N ALA A 296 -8.71 -3.28 56.29
CA ALA A 296 -8.38 -4.41 57.16
C ALA A 296 -8.49 -4.03 58.66
N ASP A 297 -8.11 -2.81 59.03
CA ASP A 297 -8.21 -2.31 60.41
C ASP A 297 -9.66 -2.00 60.85
N SER A 298 -10.58 -1.81 59.91
CA SER A 298 -12.00 -1.56 60.21
C SER A 298 -12.86 -2.84 60.32
N ILE A 299 -12.37 -3.99 59.85
CA ILE A 299 -13.10 -5.27 59.88
C ILE A 299 -12.83 -6.07 61.17
N THR A 300 -11.79 -5.76 61.94
CA THR A 300 -11.50 -6.42 63.23
C THR A 300 -12.29 -5.85 64.42
N GLY A 301 -13.18 -4.87 64.21
CA GLY A 301 -13.97 -4.23 65.26
C GLY A 301 -15.43 -4.72 65.41
N VAL A 302 -15.92 -5.64 64.58
CA VAL A 302 -17.35 -6.03 64.58
C VAL A 302 -17.50 -7.55 64.56
N GLN A 303 -17.16 -8.22 65.66
CA GLN A 303 -17.64 -9.57 65.98
C GLN A 303 -17.89 -9.71 67.49
N GLN A 304 -19.09 -9.32 67.92
CA GLN A 304 -19.79 -9.92 69.05
C GLN A 304 -21.25 -9.47 68.98
N THR A 305 -22.11 -10.30 68.37
CA THR A 305 -23.42 -10.75 68.88
C THR A 305 -24.25 -11.38 67.76
N GLU A 306 -24.92 -12.48 68.09
CA GLU A 306 -26.04 -13.16 67.40
C GLU A 306 -25.67 -14.01 66.16
N GLY A 307 -25.89 -15.33 66.10
CA GLY A 307 -26.68 -16.23 66.95
C GLY A 307 -27.95 -16.70 66.26
N MET A 308 -27.90 -17.93 65.73
CA MET A 308 -29.01 -18.87 65.50
C MET A 308 -29.96 -18.71 64.29
N HIS A 309 -30.31 -19.91 63.77
CA HIS A 309 -31.29 -20.28 62.74
C HIS A 309 -30.79 -20.22 61.29
N SER A 310 -30.99 -21.19 60.41
CA SER A 310 -31.72 -22.47 60.45
C SER A 310 -31.29 -23.34 59.27
N ALA A 311 -31.44 -24.65 59.43
CA ALA A 311 -31.21 -25.68 58.43
C ALA A 311 -32.29 -25.75 57.33
N SER A 312 -31.89 -26.02 56.08
CA SER A 312 -32.57 -26.88 55.08
C SER A 312 -31.72 -26.85 53.80
N ALA A 313 -31.03 -27.93 53.44
CA ALA A 313 -31.51 -28.95 52.49
C ALA A 313 -31.80 -28.39 51.10
N ILE A 314 -30.99 -28.78 50.11
CA ILE A 314 -31.39 -29.15 48.74
C ILE A 314 -30.23 -29.96 48.14
N GLU A 315 -30.58 -31.19 47.79
CA GLU A 315 -29.88 -32.14 46.94
C GLU A 315 -29.62 -31.53 45.56
N ASP A 316 -28.53 -31.87 44.87
CA ASP A 316 -28.61 -32.64 43.62
C ASP A 316 -27.34 -32.60 42.75
N GLU A 317 -27.13 -33.77 42.15
CA GLU A 317 -26.41 -34.10 40.92
C GLU A 317 -24.87 -34.04 40.86
N ALA A 318 -24.34 -35.22 41.16
CA ALA A 318 -23.19 -35.84 40.52
C ALA A 318 -23.36 -36.01 39.00
N GLY A 319 -22.22 -36.13 38.31
CA GLY A 319 -22.10 -37.08 37.18
C GLY A 319 -21.88 -36.45 35.80
N GLY A 320 -20.68 -36.62 35.26
CA GLY A 320 -20.38 -36.23 33.88
C GLY A 320 -18.99 -36.63 33.40
N SER A 321 -18.64 -37.93 33.50
CA SER A 321 -17.66 -38.59 32.63
C SER A 321 -18.13 -38.49 31.18
N GLY A 322 -17.37 -37.96 30.22
CA GLY A 322 -16.29 -38.68 29.54
C GLY A 322 -16.83 -39.53 28.39
N VAL A 323 -16.62 -39.13 27.12
CA VAL A 323 -16.61 -40.03 25.94
C VAL A 323 -15.70 -39.43 24.86
N SER A 324 -14.80 -40.29 24.39
CA SER A 324 -13.93 -40.27 23.21
C SER A 324 -14.63 -40.66 21.91
N GLU A 325 -14.23 -40.12 20.77
CA GLU A 325 -14.32 -40.70 19.40
C GLU A 325 -13.61 -39.69 18.47
N ASP A 326 -12.40 -39.89 17.95
CA ASP A 326 -11.93 -40.88 16.96
C ASP A 326 -12.93 -41.17 15.83
N GLN A 327 -12.73 -40.52 14.67
CA GLN A 327 -13.06 -41.11 13.38
C GLN A 327 -12.18 -40.54 12.26
N SER A 328 -11.57 -41.51 11.60
CA SER A 328 -10.68 -41.52 10.46
C SER A 328 -11.34 -41.18 9.11
N ALA A 329 -10.44 -40.92 8.14
CA ALA A 329 -10.48 -41.44 6.76
C ALA A 329 -11.22 -40.69 5.64
N ALA A 330 -10.39 -40.31 4.66
CA ALA A 330 -10.46 -40.65 3.24
C ALA A 330 -11.65 -40.18 2.38
N ARG A 331 -11.30 -39.42 1.33
CA ARG A 331 -11.81 -39.50 -0.06
C ARG A 331 -10.86 -38.65 -0.91
N SER A 332 -10.06 -39.30 -1.75
CA SER A 332 -10.29 -39.51 -3.20
C SER A 332 -9.95 -38.28 -4.01
#